data_AF-A0A258QXB2-F1
#
_entry.id   AF-A0A258QXB2-F1
#
_cell.length_a   1.000
_cell.length_b   1.000
_cell.length_c   1.000
_cell.angle_alpha   90.00
_cell.angle_beta   90.00
_cell.angle_gamma   90.00
#
_symmetry.space_group_name_H-M   'P 1'
#
loop_
_entity.id
_entity.type
_entity.pdbx_description
1 polymer ?
#
loop_
_entity_poly.entity_id
_entity_poly.type
_entity_poly.pdbx_seq_one_letter_code
_entity_poly.pdbx_strand_id
1 'polypeptide(L)'
;MFKLLGSTFHFLSSQNSRFADLHDEDIHTLRKKMKFLRYSLEFFKDYCNKKHYRNFFKSISIALDHFGLFNDICVSIQRIEGLTQADPSLLFALGWLKAERERVKNLCKKSLAKVIQETPAWKS
;
A
#
# COMPACT_ATOMS: atom_id res chain seq x y z
N MET A 1 6.10 18.41 13.18
CA MET A 1 5.95 17.74 11.87
C MET A 1 6.73 16.43 11.75
N PHE A 2 8.06 16.41 11.95
CA PHE A 2 8.84 15.15 11.94
C PHE A 2 8.34 14.10 12.93
N LYS A 3 7.78 14.51 14.08
CA LYS A 3 7.09 13.62 15.03
C LYS A 3 5.91 12.87 14.39
N LEU A 4 5.12 13.54 13.54
CA LEU A 4 3.98 12.93 12.84
C LEU A 4 4.45 11.93 11.77
N LEU A 5 5.49 12.28 11.00
CA LEU A 5 6.13 11.35 10.05
C LEU A 5 6.67 10.10 10.77
N GLY A 6 7.37 10.31 11.88
CA GLY A 6 7.88 9.22 12.73
C GLY A 6 6.76 8.32 13.26
N SER A 7 5.68 8.90 13.80
CA SER A 7 4.54 8.12 14.30
C SER A 7 3.83 7.34 13.19
N THR A 8 3.72 7.92 11.99
CA THR A 8 3.10 7.25 10.84
C THR A 8 3.97 6.10 10.36
N PHE A 9 5.29 6.31 10.26
CA PHE A 9 6.23 5.25 9.91
C PHE A 9 6.24 4.12 10.95
N HIS A 10 6.24 4.45 12.25
CA HIS A 10 6.14 3.45 13.32
C HIS A 10 4.84 2.64 13.22
N PHE A 11 3.71 3.30 12.92
CA PHE A 11 2.46 2.60 12.66
C PHE A 11 2.63 1.60 11.51
N LEU A 12 3.16 2.01 10.35
CA LEU A 12 3.39 1.11 9.22
C LEU A 12 4.28 -0.08 9.61
N SER A 13 5.36 0.16 10.34
CA SER A 13 6.26 -0.89 10.85
C SER A 13 5.53 -1.88 11.76
N SER A 14 4.65 -1.41 12.65
CA SER A 14 3.87 -2.25 13.58
C SER A 14 2.84 -3.16 12.90
N GLN A 15 2.48 -2.86 11.65
CA GLN A 15 1.51 -3.65 10.86
C GLN A 15 2.20 -4.71 9.99
N ASN A 16 3.51 -4.63 9.79
CA ASN A 16 4.22 -5.50 8.86
C ASN A 16 4.19 -6.99 9.27
N SER A 17 4.34 -7.29 10.57
CA SER A 17 4.32 -8.66 11.09
C SER A 17 2.96 -9.33 10.90
N ARG A 18 1.87 -8.57 11.06
CA ARG A 18 0.48 -9.04 10.95
C ARG A 18 -0.15 -8.82 9.57
N PHE A 19 0.62 -8.35 8.58
CA PHE A 19 0.06 -7.90 7.29
C PHE A 19 -0.76 -8.99 6.58
N ALA A 20 -0.35 -10.26 6.71
CA ALA A 20 -1.05 -11.38 6.09
C ALA A 20 -2.51 -11.50 6.57
N ASP A 21 -2.75 -11.16 7.84
CA ASP A 21 -4.04 -11.32 8.52
C ASP A 21 -4.94 -10.09 8.38
N LEU A 22 -4.42 -9.00 7.78
CA LEU A 22 -5.19 -7.78 7.60
C LEU A 22 -6.35 -7.98 6.61
N HIS A 23 -7.48 -7.36 6.96
CA HIS A 23 -8.62 -7.21 6.07
C HIS A 23 -8.39 -6.06 5.08
N ASP A 24 -9.21 -6.00 4.03
CA ASP A 24 -9.03 -5.06 2.92
C ASP A 24 -9.08 -3.59 3.37
N GLU A 25 -9.92 -3.28 4.35
CA GLU A 25 -10.01 -1.93 4.94
C GLU A 25 -8.75 -1.52 5.71
N ASP A 26 -8.10 -2.45 6.39
CA ASP A 26 -6.84 -2.19 7.08
C ASP A 26 -5.71 -1.93 6.07
N ILE A 27 -5.68 -2.71 4.98
CA ILE A 27 -4.74 -2.51 3.86
C ILE A 27 -4.99 -1.16 3.19
N HIS A 28 -6.26 -0.77 3.03
CA HIS A 28 -6.63 0.55 2.52
C HIS A 28 -6.18 1.68 3.47
N THR A 29 -6.26 1.46 4.79
CA THR A 29 -5.74 2.40 5.80
C THR A 29 -4.22 2.55 5.71
N LEU A 30 -3.48 1.47 5.51
CA LEU A 30 -2.04 1.50 5.24
C LEU A 30 -1.72 2.35 4.00
N ARG A 31 -2.48 2.17 2.91
CA ARG A 31 -2.34 2.98 1.70
C ARG A 31 -2.52 4.47 1.96
N LYS A 32 -3.57 4.86 2.72
CA LYS A 32 -3.81 6.27 3.10
C LYS A 32 -2.61 6.86 3.84
N LYS A 33 -2.05 6.12 4.79
CA LYS A 33 -0.88 6.56 5.58
C LYS A 33 0.40 6.66 4.74
N MET A 34 0.61 5.74 3.80
CA MET A 34 1.72 5.85 2.85
C MET A 34 1.57 7.03 1.89
N LYS A 35 0.35 7.33 1.43
CA LYS A 35 0.08 8.55 0.65
C LYS A 35 0.43 9.80 1.45
N PHE A 36 0.00 9.85 2.72
CA PHE A 36 0.34 10.93 3.62
C PHE A 36 1.86 11.11 3.75
N LEU A 37 2.63 10.04 3.96
CA LEU A 37 4.09 10.10 3.99
C LEU A 37 4.65 10.63 2.68
N ARG A 38 4.21 10.10 1.53
CA ARG A 38 4.70 10.52 0.21
C ARG A 38 4.49 12.02 -0.01
N TYR A 39 3.28 12.52 0.20
CA TYR A 39 2.95 13.93 -0.02
C TYR A 39 3.68 14.85 0.96
N SER A 40 3.83 14.42 2.21
CA SER A 40 4.63 15.18 3.18
C SER A 40 6.10 15.26 2.76
N LEU A 41 6.66 14.18 2.22
CA LEU A 41 8.03 14.18 1.71
C LEU A 41 8.20 15.05 0.46
N GLU A 42 7.24 15.05 -0.46
CA GLU A 42 7.25 15.96 -1.61
C GLU A 42 7.33 17.42 -1.15
N PHE A 43 6.58 17.79 -0.11
CA PHE A 43 6.57 19.15 0.42
C PHE A 43 7.86 19.51 1.17
N PHE A 44 8.39 18.64 2.03
CA PHE A 44 9.57 18.92 2.87
C PHE A 44 10.87 18.36 2.28
N LYS A 45 10.91 18.13 0.97
CA LYS A 45 12.06 17.54 0.26
C LYS A 45 13.37 18.24 0.58
N ASP A 46 13.37 19.57 0.64
CA ASP A 46 14.58 20.37 0.85
C ASP A 46 15.15 20.25 2.27
N TYR A 47 14.34 19.80 3.22
CA TYR A 47 14.74 19.54 4.61
C TYR A 47 15.13 18.07 4.86
N CYS A 48 15.08 17.21 3.83
CA CYS A 48 15.42 15.80 3.94
C CYS A 48 16.88 15.53 3.54
N ASN A 49 17.46 14.45 4.08
CA ASN A 49 18.75 13.95 3.60
C ASN A 49 18.56 13.46 2.15
N LYS A 50 19.26 14.08 1.18
CA LYS A 50 19.08 13.81 -0.26
C LYS A 50 19.26 12.32 -0.62
N LYS A 51 20.19 11.63 0.02
CA LYS A 51 20.47 10.21 -0.22
C LYS A 51 19.32 9.33 0.28
N HIS A 52 18.90 9.53 1.54
CA HIS A 52 17.79 8.76 2.13
C HIS A 52 16.46 9.09 1.46
N TYR A 53 16.22 10.37 1.13
CA TYR A 53 15.03 10.83 0.42
C TYR A 53 14.79 10.02 -0.85
N ARG A 54 15.78 9.92 -1.74
CA ARG A 54 15.60 9.25 -3.03
C ARG A 54 15.17 7.80 -2.89
N ASN A 55 15.80 7.05 -1.99
CA ASN A 55 15.51 5.63 -1.79
C ASN A 55 14.16 5.43 -1.10
N PHE A 56 13.92 6.16 -0.01
CA PHE A 56 12.68 6.07 0.76
C PHE A 56 11.45 6.52 -0.04
N PHE A 57 11.59 7.61 -0.81
CA PHE A 57 10.53 8.10 -1.68
C PHE A 57 10.19 7.10 -2.80
N LYS A 58 11.22 6.50 -3.40
CA LYS A 58 11.06 5.47 -4.44
C LYS A 58 10.37 4.22 -3.89
N SER A 59 10.75 3.76 -2.69
CA SER A 59 10.14 2.57 -2.09
C SER A 59 8.66 2.80 -1.76
N ILE A 60 8.30 3.98 -1.22
CA ILE A 60 6.90 4.35 -0.99
C ILE A 60 6.11 4.39 -2.30
N SER A 61 6.68 4.95 -3.36
CA SER A 61 6.00 5.04 -4.66
C SER A 61 5.67 3.65 -5.22
N ILE A 62 6.65 2.74 -5.23
CA ILE A 62 6.45 1.34 -5.66
C ILE A 62 5.41 0.62 -4.78
N ALA A 63 5.42 0.86 -3.47
CA ALA A 63 4.41 0.28 -2.58
C ALA A 63 3.01 0.84 -2.92
N LEU A 64 2.88 2.15 -3.13
CA LEU A 64 1.60 2.77 -3.47
C LEU A 64 1.01 2.26 -4.79
N ASP A 65 1.84 1.87 -5.76
CA ASP A 65 1.38 1.25 -7.00
C ASP A 65 0.73 -0.12 -6.74
N HIS A 66 1.39 -0.99 -5.97
CA HIS A 66 0.81 -2.30 -5.60
C HIS A 66 -0.47 -2.16 -4.76
N PHE A 67 -0.48 -1.23 -3.80
CA PHE A 67 -1.66 -0.98 -2.97
C PHE A 67 -2.78 -0.31 -3.77
N GLY A 68 -2.46 0.45 -4.83
CA GLY A 68 -3.41 0.94 -5.80
C GLY A 68 -4.08 -0.20 -6.56
N LEU A 69 -3.27 -1.08 -7.18
CA LEU A 69 -3.76 -2.24 -7.89
C LEU A 69 -4.63 -3.16 -7.00
N PHE A 70 -4.21 -3.39 -5.75
CA PHE A 70 -4.99 -4.18 -4.79
C PHE A 70 -6.38 -3.58 -4.57
N ASN A 71 -6.45 -2.26 -4.38
CA ASN A 71 -7.70 -1.55 -4.20
C ASN A 71 -8.60 -1.67 -5.43
N ASP A 72 -8.03 -1.52 -6.63
CA ASP A 72 -8.78 -1.59 -7.88
C ASP A 72 -9.39 -2.99 -8.10
N ILE A 73 -8.64 -4.05 -7.74
CA ILE A 73 -9.15 -5.43 -7.73
C ILE A 73 -10.29 -5.58 -6.72
N CYS A 74 -10.15 -5.09 -5.50
CA CYS A 74 -11.20 -5.20 -4.47
C CYS A 74 -12.49 -4.50 -4.92
N VAL A 75 -12.37 -3.28 -5.47
CA VAL A 75 -13.51 -2.54 -6.03
C VAL A 75 -14.14 -3.28 -7.21
N SER A 76 -13.33 -3.92 -8.06
CA SER A 76 -13.82 -4.71 -9.20
C SER A 76 -14.60 -5.94 -8.75
N ILE A 77 -14.10 -6.67 -7.75
CA ILE A 77 -14.80 -7.81 -7.14
C ILE A 77 -16.16 -7.35 -6.60
N GLN A 78 -16.19 -6.29 -5.78
CA GLN A 78 -17.43 -5.77 -5.20
C GLN A 78 -18.48 -5.37 -6.25
N ARG A 79 -18.04 -4.81 -7.38
CA ARG A 79 -18.95 -4.42 -8.48
C ARG A 79 -19.49 -5.60 -9.26
N ILE A 80 -18.67 -6.62 -9.51
CA ILE A 80 -19.01 -7.73 -10.40
C ILE A 80 -19.74 -8.85 -9.65
N GLU A 81 -19.46 -9.06 -8.36
CA GLU A 81 -20.02 -10.16 -7.58
C GLU A 81 -21.56 -10.19 -7.62
N GLY A 82 -22.21 -9.03 -7.50
CA GLY A 82 -23.67 -8.90 -7.60
C GLY A 82 -24.24 -9.07 -9.02
N LEU A 83 -23.41 -8.95 -10.05
CA LEU A 83 -23.84 -9.07 -11.47
C LEU A 83 -23.78 -10.52 -11.98
N THR A 84 -23.05 -11.41 -11.29
CA THR A 84 -22.86 -12.81 -11.71
C THR A 84 -24.15 -13.62 -11.83
N GLN A 85 -25.21 -13.24 -11.11
CA GLN A 85 -26.52 -13.89 -11.22
C GLN A 85 -27.20 -13.60 -12.55
N ALA A 86 -27.03 -12.38 -13.08
CA ALA A 86 -27.61 -11.95 -14.35
C ALA A 86 -26.73 -12.32 -15.55
N ASP A 87 -25.41 -12.36 -15.36
CA ASP A 87 -24.45 -12.73 -16.39
C ASP A 87 -23.41 -13.74 -15.85
N PRO A 88 -23.66 -15.05 -16.03
CA PRO A 88 -22.74 -16.10 -15.61
C PRO A 88 -21.37 -16.05 -16.29
N SER A 89 -21.21 -15.34 -17.42
CA SER A 89 -19.91 -15.20 -18.08
C SER A 89 -18.88 -14.45 -17.19
N LEU A 90 -19.39 -13.63 -16.26
CA LEU A 90 -18.58 -12.90 -15.28
C LEU A 90 -17.97 -13.80 -14.19
N LEU A 91 -18.44 -15.04 -14.04
CA LEU A 91 -17.91 -15.98 -13.03
C LEU A 91 -16.41 -16.26 -13.25
N PHE A 92 -15.99 -16.36 -14.51
CA PHE A 92 -14.56 -16.53 -14.83
C PHE A 92 -13.74 -15.31 -14.39
N ALA A 93 -14.21 -14.10 -14.72
CA ALA A 93 -13.55 -12.85 -14.33
C ALA A 93 -13.48 -12.70 -12.81
N LEU A 94 -14.58 -13.01 -12.10
CA LEU A 94 -14.64 -13.00 -10.64
C LEU A 94 -13.63 -13.98 -10.01
N GLY A 95 -13.55 -15.20 -10.55
CA GLY A 95 -12.59 -16.20 -10.10
C GLY A 95 -11.14 -15.74 -10.29
N TRP A 96 -10.82 -15.19 -11.46
CA TRP A 96 -9.50 -14.62 -11.74
C TRP A 96 -9.17 -13.46 -10.80
N LEU A 97 -10.09 -12.52 -10.59
CA LEU A 97 -9.90 -11.37 -9.69
C LEU A 97 -9.65 -11.81 -8.24
N LYS A 98 -10.37 -12.84 -7.75
CA LYS A 98 -10.16 -13.38 -6.40
C LYS A 98 -8.76 -14.00 -6.25
N ALA A 99 -8.27 -14.72 -7.25
CA ALA A 99 -6.90 -15.25 -7.24
C ALA A 99 -5.86 -14.13 -7.33
N GLU A 100 -6.10 -13.14 -8.19
CA GLU A 100 -5.20 -12.00 -8.39
C GLU A 100 -5.12 -11.12 -7.14
N ARG A 101 -6.22 -10.97 -6.39
CA ARG A 101 -6.25 -10.28 -5.09
C ARG A 101 -5.22 -10.87 -4.12
N GLU A 102 -5.15 -12.19 -3.99
CA GLU A 102 -4.18 -12.86 -3.10
C GLU A 102 -2.73 -12.68 -3.60
N ARG A 103 -2.52 -12.76 -4.92
CA ARG A 103 -1.20 -12.49 -5.52
C ARG A 103 -0.73 -11.07 -5.24
N VAL A 104 -1.59 -10.07 -5.45
CA VAL A 104 -1.27 -8.66 -5.24
C VAL A 104 -1.19 -8.32 -3.74
N LYS A 105 -1.97 -8.96 -2.87
CA LYS A 105 -1.81 -8.85 -1.40
C LYS A 105 -0.39 -9.21 -0.97
N ASN A 106 0.18 -10.26 -1.55
CA ASN A 106 1.58 -10.64 -1.30
C ASN A 106 2.60 -9.62 -1.83
N LEU A 107 2.33 -8.95 -2.97
CA LEU A 107 3.16 -7.84 -3.45
C LEU A 107 3.09 -6.63 -2.51
N CYS A 108 1.91 -6.33 -1.98
CA CYS A 108 1.73 -5.29 -0.97
C CYS A 108 2.57 -5.60 0.29
N LYS A 109 2.53 -6.83 0.78
CA LYS A 109 3.36 -7.27 1.93
C LYS A 109 4.86 -7.06 1.66
N LYS A 110 5.35 -7.56 0.52
CA LYS A 110 6.78 -7.45 0.15
C LYS A 110 7.22 -6.00 0.00
N SER A 111 6.39 -5.17 -0.64
CA SER A 111 6.70 -3.75 -0.85
C SER A 111 6.64 -2.94 0.44
N LEU A 112 5.70 -3.24 1.35
CA LEU A 112 5.66 -2.64 2.69
C LEU A 112 6.93 -2.99 3.50
N ALA A 113 7.33 -4.27 3.50
CA ALA A 113 8.57 -4.69 4.16
C ALA A 113 9.78 -3.92 3.61
N LYS A 114 9.85 -3.70 2.29
CA LYS A 114 10.89 -2.89 1.66
C LYS A 114 10.87 -1.45 2.17
N VAL A 115 9.71 -0.80 2.24
CA VAL A 115 9.57 0.57 2.80
C VAL A 115 10.12 0.66 4.22
N ILE A 116 9.87 -0.36 5.05
CA ILE A 116 10.28 -0.38 6.46
C ILE A 116 11.79 -0.62 6.64
N GLN A 117 12.42 -1.32 5.70
CA GLN A 117 13.87 -1.56 5.68
C GLN A 117 14.67 -0.32 5.25
N GLU A 118 14.05 0.61 4.52
CA GLU A 118 14.70 1.85 4.11
C GLU A 118 14.87 2.81 5.30
N THR A 119 15.98 3.56 5.31
CA THR A 119 16.18 4.64 6.28
C THR A 119 15.19 5.78 6.00
N PRO A 120 14.38 6.22 6.98
CA PRO A 120 13.45 7.33 6.79
C PRO A 120 14.16 8.61 6.34
N ALA A 121 13.58 9.32 5.37
CA ALA A 121 14.20 10.49 4.73
C ALA A 121 14.50 11.68 5.68
N TRP A 122 13.80 11.76 6.80
CA TRP A 122 13.97 12.79 7.84
C TRP A 122 14.96 12.40 8.95
N LYS A 123 15.59 11.23 8.87
CA LYS A 123 16.72 10.87 9.73
C LYS A 123 18.03 11.33 9.09
N SER A 124 18.86 11.96 9.91
CA SER A 124 20.22 12.41 9.57
C SER A 124 21.10 11.24 9.19
#